data_AF-A0A423SUU8-F1
#
_entry.id   AF-A0A423SUU8-F1
#
_cell.length_a   1.000
_cell.length_b   1.000
_cell.length_c   1.000
_cell.angle_alpha   90.00
_cell.angle_beta   90.00
_cell.angle_gamma   90.00
#
_symmetry.space_group_name_H-M   'P 1'
#
loop_
_entity.id
_entity.type
_entity.pdbx_description
1 polymer ?
#
loop_
_entity_poly.entity_id
_entity_poly.type
_entity_poly.pdbx_seq_one_letter_code
_entity_poly.pdbx_strand_id
1 'polypeptide(L)'
;MITTLKCQHCHSEICGVCTSRSECGFCFIGEVSNITNSSCVAADHSAFNEMSVSGVCANKTILEDDFAVFAYDWCPYQYAWISILGLGLYLAFFSPGMGPMPWTINSEIYPGWARSTCTSITTAVNWASNLLVSLTFLTLTEVLLKHGAFYLYMVLAAVGFLTFYFILPETRGVPLENMERLFSKPFCSRQRRERTNT
;
A
#
# COMPACT_ATOMS: atom_id res chain seq x y z
N MET A 1 6.40 -21.70 -38.68
CA MET A 1 7.68 -21.08 -38.28
C MET A 1 7.41 -19.75 -37.56
N ILE A 2 6.57 -19.74 -36.50
CA ILE A 2 6.23 -18.53 -35.72
C ILE A 2 6.22 -18.82 -34.20
N THR A 3 6.09 -20.08 -33.79
CA THR A 3 6.01 -20.50 -32.37
C THR A 3 7.33 -20.53 -31.61
N THR A 4 8.49 -20.47 -32.27
CA THR A 4 9.80 -20.58 -31.61
C THR A 4 10.42 -19.25 -31.17
N LEU A 5 9.86 -18.09 -31.58
CA LEU A 5 10.41 -16.78 -31.24
C LEU A 5 10.02 -16.24 -29.86
N LYS A 6 8.99 -16.79 -29.20
CA LYS A 6 8.54 -16.34 -27.87
C LYS A 6 9.41 -16.83 -26.70
N CYS A 7 10.17 -17.91 -26.86
CA CYS A 7 10.99 -18.46 -25.77
C CYS A 7 12.29 -17.69 -25.49
N GLN A 8 12.73 -16.79 -26.38
CA GLN A 8 14.04 -16.11 -26.26
C GLN A 8 14.06 -14.97 -25.22
N HIS A 9 12.96 -14.73 -24.47
CA HIS A 9 12.83 -13.55 -23.59
C HIS A 9 12.54 -13.87 -22.12
N CYS A 10 12.27 -15.12 -21.73
CA CYS A 10 12.06 -15.49 -20.34
C CYS A 10 13.35 -16.07 -19.75
N HIS A 11 14.35 -15.24 -19.47
CA HIS A 11 15.59 -15.68 -18.82
C HIS A 11 15.89 -14.80 -17.61
N SER A 12 15.60 -15.32 -16.42
CA SER A 12 15.89 -14.68 -15.14
C SER A 12 16.00 -15.73 -14.05
N GLU A 13 17.00 -15.59 -13.17
CA GLU A 13 17.14 -16.42 -11.97
C GLU A 13 16.20 -15.96 -10.84
N ILE A 14 15.70 -14.72 -10.92
CA ILE A 14 14.86 -14.12 -9.89
C ILE A 14 13.40 -14.19 -10.34
N CYS A 15 12.56 -14.85 -9.54
CA CYS A 15 11.13 -15.00 -9.80
C CYS A 15 10.44 -13.66 -10.08
N GLY A 16 10.69 -12.63 -9.25
CA GLY A 16 10.00 -11.33 -9.39
C GLY A 16 10.31 -10.60 -10.71
N VAL A 17 11.47 -10.83 -11.31
CA VAL A 17 11.82 -10.27 -12.63
C VAL A 17 11.20 -11.12 -13.74
N CYS A 18 11.09 -12.44 -13.53
CA CYS A 18 10.44 -13.35 -14.46
C CYS A 18 8.94 -13.04 -14.61
N THR A 19 8.22 -12.98 -13.49
CA THR A 19 6.76 -12.72 -13.45
C THR A 19 6.40 -11.26 -13.70
N SER A 20 7.38 -10.36 -13.78
CA SER A 20 7.15 -8.98 -14.23
C SER A 20 6.75 -8.91 -15.71
N ARG A 21 7.00 -9.97 -16.50
CA ARG A 21 6.61 -10.06 -17.92
C ARG A 21 5.36 -10.92 -18.01
N SER A 22 4.30 -10.38 -18.61
CA SER A 22 3.02 -11.08 -18.76
C SER A 22 3.08 -12.36 -19.59
N GLU A 23 4.16 -12.62 -20.33
CA GLU A 23 4.31 -13.84 -21.14
C GLU A 23 5.14 -14.92 -20.44
N CYS A 24 5.69 -14.64 -19.25
CA CYS A 24 6.60 -15.52 -18.53
C CYS A 24 6.02 -15.92 -17.17
N GLY A 25 6.41 -17.09 -16.68
CA GLY A 25 6.10 -17.56 -15.34
C GLY A 25 7.28 -18.32 -14.75
N PHE A 26 7.30 -18.45 -13.42
CA PHE A 26 8.37 -19.09 -12.69
C PHE A 26 7.97 -20.52 -12.31
N CYS A 27 8.70 -21.51 -12.82
CA CYS A 27 8.48 -22.92 -12.53
C CYS A 27 9.53 -23.41 -11.54
N PHE A 28 9.12 -24.06 -10.45
CA PHE A 28 10.05 -24.58 -9.45
C PHE A 28 9.57 -25.89 -8.82
N ILE A 29 10.50 -26.65 -8.25
CA ILE A 29 10.27 -27.95 -7.64
C ILE A 29 10.53 -27.84 -6.13
N GLY A 30 9.61 -28.35 -5.32
CA GLY A 30 9.71 -28.36 -3.86
C GLY A 30 8.94 -27.22 -3.16
N GLU A 31 9.09 -27.16 -1.83
CA GLU A 31 8.34 -26.23 -0.97
C GLU A 31 8.95 -24.81 -0.97
N VAL A 32 8.17 -23.79 -0.59
CA VAL A 32 8.59 -22.37 -0.52
C VAL A 32 9.89 -22.18 0.29
N SER A 33 10.16 -23.06 1.25
CA SER A 33 11.34 -23.04 2.11
C SER A 33 12.60 -23.66 1.48
N ASN A 34 12.46 -24.54 0.48
CA ASN A 34 13.58 -25.27 -0.10
C ASN A 34 13.37 -25.49 -1.61
N ILE A 35 13.49 -24.39 -2.36
CA ILE A 35 13.29 -24.36 -3.81
C ILE A 35 14.48 -25.02 -4.50
N THR A 36 14.21 -26.02 -5.34
CA THR A 36 15.21 -26.68 -6.18
C THR A 36 14.78 -26.62 -7.65
N ASN A 37 15.76 -26.61 -8.57
CA ASN A 37 15.53 -26.61 -10.02
C ASN A 37 14.46 -25.62 -10.49
N SER A 38 14.66 -24.33 -10.16
CA SER A 38 13.78 -23.27 -10.62
C SER A 38 14.20 -22.73 -11.99
N SER A 39 13.22 -22.36 -12.81
CA SER A 39 13.45 -21.81 -14.13
C SER A 39 12.35 -20.82 -14.51
N CYS A 40 12.75 -19.75 -15.20
CA CYS A 40 11.82 -18.83 -15.84
C CYS A 40 11.43 -19.39 -17.21
N VAL A 41 10.15 -19.63 -17.44
CA VAL A 41 9.62 -20.27 -18.66
C VAL A 41 8.42 -19.52 -19.20
N ALA A 42 8.14 -19.63 -20.49
CA ALA A 42 6.99 -18.98 -21.10
C ALA A 42 5.68 -19.58 -20.59
N ALA A 43 4.71 -18.73 -20.27
CA ALA A 43 3.38 -19.13 -19.82
C ALA A 43 2.48 -19.49 -21.02
N ASP A 44 1.67 -20.53 -20.86
CA ASP A 44 0.69 -20.92 -21.88
C ASP A 44 -0.64 -20.17 -21.66
N HIS A 45 -0.85 -19.13 -22.46
CA HIS A 45 -2.08 -18.35 -22.44
C HIS A 45 -3.32 -19.15 -22.89
N SER A 46 -3.15 -20.23 -23.66
CA SER A 46 -4.28 -21.08 -24.09
C SER A 46 -4.82 -21.94 -22.94
N ALA A 47 -3.98 -22.18 -21.94
CA ALA A 47 -4.30 -22.91 -20.71
C ALA A 47 -4.53 -21.97 -19.51
N PHE A 48 -5.05 -20.77 -19.75
CA PHE A 48 -5.36 -19.78 -18.70
C PHE A 48 -4.16 -19.42 -17.80
N ASN A 49 -2.94 -19.54 -18.31
CA ASN A 49 -1.69 -19.30 -17.56
C ASN A 49 -1.48 -20.23 -16.36
N GLU A 50 -2.14 -21.38 -16.32
CA GLU A 50 -1.94 -22.39 -15.26
C GLU A 50 -0.71 -23.28 -15.52
N MET A 51 -0.22 -23.31 -16.77
CA MET A 51 0.88 -24.16 -17.21
C MET A 51 1.92 -23.36 -18.00
N SER A 52 3.15 -23.87 -18.01
CA SER A 52 4.19 -23.35 -18.90
C SER A 52 4.13 -24.01 -20.28
N VAL A 53 4.57 -23.32 -21.33
CA VAL A 53 4.66 -23.89 -22.69
C VAL A 53 5.74 -24.98 -22.79
N SER A 54 6.77 -24.90 -21.93
CA SER A 54 7.94 -25.77 -21.98
C SER A 54 8.51 -26.01 -20.59
N GLY A 55 9.06 -27.21 -20.37
CA GLY A 55 9.68 -27.61 -19.10
C GLY A 55 8.78 -28.52 -18.26
N VAL A 56 9.15 -28.68 -16.99
CA VAL A 56 8.46 -29.59 -16.05
C VAL A 56 7.02 -29.12 -15.77
N CYS A 57 6.79 -27.82 -15.69
CA CYS A 57 5.48 -27.21 -15.49
C CYS A 57 4.60 -27.18 -16.76
N ALA A 58 4.97 -27.85 -17.84
CA ALA A 58 4.12 -28.04 -19.02
C ALA A 58 3.23 -29.28 -18.90
N ASN A 59 3.53 -30.18 -17.96
CA ASN A 59 2.76 -31.40 -17.76
C ASN A 59 1.79 -31.25 -16.59
N LYS A 60 0.49 -31.28 -16.90
CA LYS A 60 -0.59 -31.12 -15.92
C LYS A 60 -0.54 -32.15 -14.78
N THR A 61 -0.17 -33.40 -15.07
CA THR A 61 -0.14 -34.44 -14.02
C THR A 61 0.92 -34.18 -12.95
N ILE A 62 2.05 -33.56 -13.32
CA ILE A 62 3.14 -33.24 -12.39
C ILE A 62 2.76 -32.06 -11.48
N LEU A 63 1.94 -31.14 -12.00
CA LEU A 63 1.37 -30.04 -11.22
C LEU A 63 0.31 -30.53 -10.23
N GLU A 64 -0.53 -31.49 -10.63
CA GLU A 64 -1.56 -32.08 -9.75
C GLU A 64 -0.96 -32.91 -8.61
N ASP A 65 0.22 -33.51 -8.80
CA ASP A 65 0.95 -34.25 -7.75
C ASP A 65 1.79 -33.33 -6.82
N ASP A 66 1.64 -32.00 -6.91
CA ASP A 66 2.36 -30.98 -6.10
C ASP A 66 3.90 -31.08 -6.14
N PHE A 67 4.46 -31.83 -7.09
CA PHE A 67 5.92 -31.97 -7.23
C PHE A 67 6.56 -30.70 -7.81
N ALA A 68 5.85 -30.04 -8.73
CA ALA A 68 6.26 -28.78 -9.33
C ALA A 68 5.13 -27.76 -9.23
N VAL A 69 5.49 -26.49 -9.03
CA VAL A 69 4.54 -25.37 -8.95
C VAL A 69 4.87 -24.34 -10.03
N PHE A 70 3.85 -23.92 -10.77
CA PHE A 70 3.94 -22.85 -11.74
C PHE A 70 3.38 -21.55 -11.18
N ALA A 71 4.21 -20.51 -11.10
CA ALA A 71 3.84 -19.22 -10.56
C ALA A 71 3.90 -18.15 -11.66
N TYR A 72 2.73 -17.79 -12.19
CA TYR A 72 2.59 -16.84 -13.30
C TYR A 72 2.65 -15.37 -12.84
N ASP A 73 1.97 -15.02 -11.74
CA ASP A 73 1.86 -13.65 -11.22
C ASP A 73 2.28 -13.48 -9.75
N TRP A 74 2.77 -14.54 -9.13
CA TRP A 74 3.21 -14.54 -7.74
C TRP A 74 4.57 -15.21 -7.61
N CYS A 75 5.24 -15.02 -6.47
CA CYS A 75 6.53 -15.62 -6.21
C CYS A 75 6.58 -16.24 -4.82
N PRO A 76 7.17 -17.44 -4.67
CA PRO A 76 7.43 -18.02 -3.36
C PRO A 76 8.48 -17.19 -2.63
N TYR A 77 8.09 -16.55 -1.53
CA TYR A 77 9.01 -15.78 -0.67
C TYR A 77 8.88 -16.25 0.77
N GLN A 78 9.98 -16.74 1.33
CA GLN A 78 10.01 -17.27 2.70
C GLN A 78 9.57 -16.26 3.76
N TYR A 79 9.74 -14.96 3.50
CA TYR A 79 9.36 -13.89 4.43
C TYR A 79 8.03 -13.20 4.08
N ALA A 80 7.15 -13.86 3.31
CA ALA A 80 5.83 -13.31 2.98
C ALA A 80 4.99 -12.98 4.24
N TRP A 81 5.21 -13.72 5.34
CA TRP A 81 4.57 -13.46 6.64
C TRP A 81 4.86 -12.05 7.19
N ILE A 82 6.03 -11.47 6.88
CA ILE A 82 6.39 -10.11 7.31
C ILE A 82 5.44 -9.09 6.68
N SER A 83 5.11 -9.25 5.40
CA SER A 83 4.17 -8.36 4.71
C SER A 83 2.76 -8.46 5.31
N ILE A 84 2.32 -9.68 5.68
CA ILE A 84 1.02 -9.91 6.32
C ILE A 84 0.99 -9.25 7.71
N LEU A 85 2.01 -9.46 8.53
CA LEU A 85 2.10 -8.83 9.84
C LEU A 85 2.18 -7.30 9.74
N GLY A 86 2.96 -6.77 8.79
CA GLY A 86 3.08 -5.34 8.54
C GLY A 86 1.74 -4.72 8.15
N LEU A 87 0.99 -5.35 7.26
CA LEU A 87 -0.36 -4.91 6.88
C LEU A 87 -1.33 -4.98 8.07
N GLY A 88 -1.29 -6.07 8.85
CA GLY A 88 -2.12 -6.22 10.04
C GLY A 88 -1.84 -5.13 11.08
N LEU A 89 -0.57 -4.82 11.32
CA LEU A 89 -0.17 -3.76 12.25
C LEU A 89 -0.61 -2.38 11.74
N TYR A 90 -0.44 -2.12 10.45
CA TYR A 90 -0.92 -0.89 9.82
C TYR A 90 -2.44 -0.72 10.03
N LEU A 91 -3.24 -1.75 9.75
CA LEU A 91 -4.69 -1.69 9.91
C LEU A 91 -5.09 -1.50 11.38
N ALA A 92 -4.40 -2.17 12.31
CA ALA A 92 -4.67 -2.06 13.75
C ALA A 92 -4.45 -0.63 14.29
N PHE A 93 -3.43 0.09 13.79
CA PHE A 93 -3.20 1.49 14.17
C PHE A 93 -4.03 2.49 13.35
N PHE A 94 -4.26 2.21 12.07
CA PHE A 94 -5.02 3.10 11.18
C PHE A 94 -6.49 3.18 11.59
N SER A 95 -7.10 2.05 11.95
CA SER A 95 -8.53 1.92 12.24
C SER A 95 -9.01 2.86 13.37
N PRO A 96 -8.42 2.85 14.59
CA PRO A 96 -8.85 3.77 15.65
C PRO A 96 -8.31 5.20 15.48
N GLY A 97 -7.19 5.37 14.76
CA GLY A 97 -6.52 6.65 14.59
C GLY A 97 -7.02 7.42 13.38
N MET A 98 -6.36 7.21 12.24
CA MET A 98 -6.58 8.00 11.02
C MET A 98 -7.90 7.73 10.30
N GLY A 99 -8.60 6.63 10.62
CA GLY A 99 -9.92 6.34 10.08
C GLY A 99 -10.98 7.38 10.49
N PRO A 100 -11.36 7.46 11.77
CA PRO A 100 -12.40 8.39 12.24
C PRO A 100 -11.88 9.79 12.59
N MET A 101 -10.65 9.92 13.08
CA MET A 101 -10.19 11.18 13.69
C MET A 101 -10.24 12.40 12.75
N PRO A 102 -9.82 12.33 11.47
CA PRO A 102 -9.91 13.48 10.58
C PRO A 102 -11.36 13.97 10.40
N TRP A 103 -12.32 13.06 10.31
CA TRP A 103 -13.73 13.40 10.17
C TRP A 103 -14.30 14.01 11.46
N THR A 104 -13.90 13.47 12.61
CA THR A 104 -14.27 14.02 13.93
C THR A 104 -13.74 15.44 14.09
N ILE A 105 -12.43 15.64 13.88
CA ILE A 105 -11.78 16.96 14.00
C ILE A 105 -12.44 17.95 13.03
N ASN A 106 -12.67 17.55 11.78
CA ASN A 106 -13.32 18.38 10.77
C ASN A 106 -14.72 18.85 11.21
N SER A 107 -15.43 18.08 12.03
CA SER A 107 -16.73 18.49 12.59
C SER A 107 -16.63 19.43 13.79
N GLU A 108 -15.52 19.38 14.54
CA GLU A 108 -15.29 20.14 15.78
C GLU A 108 -14.66 21.51 15.54
N ILE A 109 -13.73 21.63 14.58
CA ILE A 109 -12.91 22.84 14.41
C ILE A 109 -13.67 24.04 13.85
N TYR A 110 -14.78 23.83 13.13
CA TYR A 110 -15.46 24.92 12.43
C TYR A 110 -16.52 25.61 13.29
N PRO A 111 -16.57 26.95 13.25
CA PRO A 111 -17.64 27.71 13.88
C PRO A 111 -18.97 27.42 13.18
N GLY A 112 -20.07 27.51 13.92
CA GLY A 112 -21.39 27.05 13.46
C GLY A 112 -21.86 27.67 12.14
N TRP A 113 -21.55 28.95 11.91
CA TRP A 113 -21.96 29.68 10.70
C TRP A 113 -21.19 29.27 9.43
N ALA A 114 -19.95 28.77 9.55
CA ALA A 114 -19.10 28.38 8.41
C ALA A 114 -19.03 26.87 8.20
N ARG A 115 -19.55 26.08 9.15
CA ARG A 115 -19.31 24.65 9.24
C ARG A 115 -19.66 23.88 7.97
N SER A 116 -20.84 24.13 7.38
CA SER A 116 -21.28 23.44 6.18
C SER A 116 -20.33 23.70 5.01
N THR A 117 -20.02 24.97 4.73
CA THR A 117 -19.10 25.37 3.65
C THR A 117 -17.71 24.77 3.83
N CYS A 118 -17.12 24.88 5.03
CA CYS A 118 -15.79 24.34 5.30
C CYS A 118 -15.75 22.81 5.21
N THR A 119 -16.81 22.13 5.67
CA THR A 119 -16.93 20.67 5.58
C THR A 119 -17.03 20.22 4.12
N SER A 120 -17.82 20.92 3.29
CA SER A 120 -17.95 20.62 1.86
C SER A 120 -16.63 20.80 1.11
N ILE A 121 -15.90 21.89 1.36
CA ILE A 121 -14.59 22.13 0.74
C ILE A 121 -13.60 21.04 1.16
N THR A 122 -13.52 20.71 2.45
CA THR A 122 -12.61 19.66 2.96
C THR A 122 -12.92 18.31 2.33
N THR A 123 -14.20 17.96 2.23
CA THR A 123 -14.65 16.72 1.59
C THR A 123 -14.27 16.70 0.12
N ALA A 124 -14.50 17.80 -0.61
CA ALA A 124 -14.12 17.90 -2.02
C ALA A 124 -12.60 17.73 -2.23
N VAL A 125 -11.78 18.37 -1.38
CA VAL A 125 -10.31 18.23 -1.43
C VAL A 125 -9.88 16.79 -1.09
N ASN A 126 -10.53 16.14 -0.13
CA ASN A 126 -10.25 14.74 0.21
C ASN A 126 -10.50 13.80 -0.98
N TRP A 127 -11.67 13.91 -1.62
CA TRP A 127 -11.99 13.10 -2.79
C TRP A 127 -11.12 13.43 -4.01
N ALA A 128 -10.80 14.71 -4.23
CA ALA A 128 -9.89 15.12 -5.29
C ALA A 128 -8.47 14.55 -5.07
N SER A 129 -7.99 14.56 -3.82
CA SER A 129 -6.70 13.97 -3.46
C SER A 129 -6.70 12.46 -3.65
N ASN A 130 -7.80 11.78 -3.30
CA ASN A 130 -7.95 10.35 -3.51
C ASN A 130 -7.91 9.99 -5.02
N LEU A 131 -8.60 10.77 -5.85
CA LEU A 131 -8.54 10.63 -7.30
C LEU A 131 -7.10 10.83 -7.82
N LEU A 132 -6.41 11.88 -7.35
CA LEU A 132 -5.04 12.16 -7.76
C LEU A 132 -4.08 11.00 -7.41
N VAL A 133 -4.17 10.47 -6.18
CA VAL A 133 -3.36 9.33 -5.74
C VAL A 133 -3.68 8.10 -6.59
N SER A 134 -4.95 7.82 -6.84
CA SER A 134 -5.38 6.68 -7.66
C SER A 134 -4.84 6.75 -9.10
N LEU A 135 -4.85 7.94 -9.71
CA LEU A 135 -4.33 8.15 -11.07
C LEU A 135 -2.80 8.06 -11.13
N THR A 136 -2.11 8.58 -10.11
CA THR A 136 -0.65 8.65 -10.10
C THR A 136 0.00 7.35 -9.62
N PHE A 137 -0.69 6.54 -8.82
CA PHE A 137 -0.12 5.36 -8.17
C PHE A 137 0.52 4.38 -9.18
N LEU A 138 -0.18 4.06 -10.27
CA LEU A 138 0.33 3.09 -11.24
C LEU A 138 1.62 3.58 -11.91
N THR A 139 1.62 4.82 -12.42
CA THR A 139 2.80 5.47 -12.99
C THR A 139 3.94 5.58 -11.99
N LEU A 140 3.63 5.86 -10.71
CA LEU A 140 4.63 5.96 -9.66
C LEU A 140 5.30 4.61 -9.39
N THR A 141 4.52 3.51 -9.42
CA THR A 141 5.07 2.16 -9.23
C THR A 141 5.94 1.70 -10.40
N GLU A 142 5.69 2.19 -11.61
CA GLU A 142 6.54 1.90 -12.78
C GLU A 142 7.89 2.65 -12.71
N VAL A 143 7.88 3.91 -12.24
CA VAL A 143 9.08 4.76 -12.20
C VAL A 143 9.94 4.51 -10.96
N LEU A 144 9.32 4.45 -9.78
CA LEU A 144 10.03 4.35 -8.48
C LEU A 144 10.12 2.92 -7.94
N LEU A 145 9.60 1.94 -8.68
CA LEU A 145 9.37 0.58 -8.23
C LEU A 145 8.41 0.53 -7.03
N LYS A 146 7.82 -0.65 -6.78
CA LYS A 146 6.82 -0.84 -5.71
C LYS A 146 7.32 -0.36 -4.34
N HIS A 147 8.58 -0.67 -3.99
CA HIS A 147 9.18 -0.29 -2.72
C HIS A 147 9.42 1.22 -2.59
N GLY A 148 9.83 1.90 -3.66
CA GLY A 148 10.03 3.35 -3.64
C GLY A 148 8.72 4.11 -3.43
N ALA A 149 7.62 3.64 -4.03
CA ALA A 149 6.30 4.20 -3.81
C ALA A 149 5.87 4.12 -2.32
N PHE A 150 6.10 2.98 -1.65
CA PHE A 150 5.81 2.84 -0.21
C PHE A 150 6.60 3.84 0.65
N TYR A 151 7.90 4.01 0.40
CA TYR A 151 8.72 4.97 1.15
C TYR A 151 8.26 6.41 0.92
N LEU A 152 7.87 6.77 -0.29
CA LEU A 152 7.33 8.09 -0.59
C LEU A 152 6.06 8.37 0.22
N TYR A 153 5.10 7.45 0.22
CA TYR A 153 3.87 7.60 1.01
C TYR A 153 4.12 7.62 2.51
N MET A 154 5.09 6.83 2.99
CA MET A 154 5.52 6.86 4.39
C MET A 154 6.04 8.25 4.80
N VAL A 155 6.91 8.86 3.97
CA VAL A 155 7.43 10.21 4.24
C VAL A 155 6.31 11.24 4.22
N LEU A 156 5.41 11.20 3.22
CA LEU A 156 4.26 12.11 3.16
C LEU A 156 3.35 11.97 4.39
N ALA A 157 3.08 10.74 4.83
CA ALA A 157 2.29 10.47 6.02
C ALA A 157 2.98 10.99 7.29
N ALA A 158 4.31 10.80 7.42
CA ALA A 158 5.08 11.29 8.56
C ALA A 158 5.10 12.83 8.62
N VAL A 159 5.31 13.51 7.49
CA VAL A 159 5.25 14.98 7.40
C VAL A 159 3.85 15.49 7.75
N GLY A 160 2.79 14.84 7.24
CA GLY A 160 1.41 15.14 7.59
C GLY A 160 1.16 15.00 9.09
N PHE A 161 1.54 13.86 9.67
CA PHE A 161 1.41 13.61 11.11
C PHE A 161 2.13 14.64 11.96
N LEU A 162 3.38 14.97 11.63
CA LEU A 162 4.15 16.00 12.34
C LEU A 162 3.46 17.37 12.24
N THR A 163 2.95 17.72 11.06
CA THR A 163 2.23 18.97 10.83
C THR A 163 0.98 19.05 11.72
N PHE A 164 0.17 17.98 11.77
CA PHE A 164 -0.98 17.91 12.67
C PHE A 164 -0.58 18.01 14.15
N TYR A 165 0.48 17.31 14.56
CA TYR A 165 0.96 17.30 15.94
C TYR A 165 1.42 18.69 16.44
N PHE A 166 1.97 19.52 15.57
CA PHE A 166 2.43 20.88 15.93
C PHE A 166 1.35 21.95 15.77
N ILE A 167 0.50 21.86 14.75
CA ILE A 167 -0.48 22.91 14.41
C ILE A 167 -1.79 22.74 15.18
N LEU A 168 -2.26 21.51 15.40
CA LEU A 168 -3.58 21.26 15.96
C LEU A 168 -3.53 21.32 17.50
N PRO A 169 -4.21 22.29 18.15
CA PRO A 169 -4.42 22.25 19.59
C PRO A 169 -5.42 21.15 19.94
N GLU A 170 -5.32 20.60 21.15
CA GLU A 170 -6.26 19.60 21.66
C GLU A 170 -7.69 20.17 21.68
N THR A 171 -8.61 19.56 20.92
CA THR A 171 -10.01 19.99 20.80
C THR A 171 -10.93 19.29 21.81
N ARG A 172 -10.43 18.25 22.50
CA ARG A 172 -11.24 17.42 23.40
C ARG A 172 -11.85 18.21 24.55
N GLY A 173 -13.17 18.17 24.66
CA GLY A 173 -13.93 18.74 25.77
C GLY A 173 -14.14 20.26 25.70
N VAL A 174 -13.81 20.90 24.57
CA VAL A 174 -14.10 22.31 24.34
C VAL A 174 -15.48 22.44 23.69
N PRO A 175 -16.42 23.21 24.25
CA PRO A 175 -17.71 23.43 23.61
C PRO A 175 -17.54 24.22 22.31
N LEU A 176 -18.35 23.91 21.31
CA LEU A 176 -18.26 24.45 19.94
C LEU A 176 -18.27 25.98 19.89
N GLU A 177 -18.95 26.63 20.83
CA GLU A 177 -19.03 28.09 20.97
C GLU A 177 -17.69 28.75 21.36
N ASN A 178 -16.80 28.00 22.01
CA ASN A 178 -15.49 28.47 22.46
C ASN A 178 -14.35 28.10 21.51
N MET A 179 -14.63 27.41 20.40
CA MET A 179 -13.59 26.98 19.44
C MET A 179 -12.88 28.17 18.78
N GLU A 180 -13.62 29.24 18.45
CA GLU A 180 -13.04 30.47 17.91
C GLU A 180 -11.99 31.07 18.87
N ARG A 181 -12.23 31.01 20.19
CA ARG A 181 -11.30 31.50 21.22
C ARG A 181 -10.06 30.61 21.39
N LEU A 182 -10.16 29.32 21.07
CA LEU A 182 -9.04 28.38 21.14
C LEU A 182 -8.03 28.68 20.03
N PHE A 183 -8.50 28.87 18.80
CA PHE A 183 -7.65 29.18 17.64
C PHE A 183 -7.20 30.65 17.57
N SER A 184 -7.84 31.56 18.32
CA SER A 184 -7.41 32.97 18.41
C SER A 184 -6.16 33.18 19.28
N LYS A 185 -5.70 32.17 20.01
CA LYS A 185 -4.49 32.27 20.84
C LYS A 185 -3.24 32.00 19.99
N PRO A 186 -2.14 32.76 20.15
CA PRO A 186 -0.92 32.53 19.40
C PRO A 186 -0.38 31.12 19.67
N PHE A 187 0.07 30.43 18.61
CA PHE A 187 0.57 29.05 18.60
C PHE A 187 1.68 28.73 19.62
N CYS A 188 2.26 29.75 20.28
CA CYS A 188 3.35 29.64 21.24
C CYS A 188 2.90 29.88 22.70
N SER A 189 1.94 29.11 23.21
CA SER A 189 1.64 29.08 24.66
C SER A 189 1.59 27.67 25.25
N ARG A 190 2.20 26.67 24.57
CA ARG A 190 2.09 25.23 24.85
C ARG A 190 2.74 24.76 26.17
N GLN A 191 3.29 25.63 27.04
CA GLN A 191 4.04 25.16 28.23
C GLN A 191 3.70 25.77 29.60
N ARG A 192 2.78 26.74 29.74
CA ARG A 192 2.49 27.35 31.05
C ARG A 192 1.14 26.92 31.62
N ARG A 193 0.88 25.61 31.74
CA ARG A 193 -0.29 25.14 32.51
C ARG A 193 -0.09 23.86 33.33
N GLU A 194 1.03 23.16 33.22
CA GLU A 194 1.36 22.05 34.14
C GLU A 194 2.04 22.50 35.44
N ARG A 195 2.45 23.78 35.55
CA ARG A 195 3.22 24.29 36.69
C ARG A 195 2.37 25.00 37.77
N THR A 196 1.05 24.93 37.71
CA THR A 196 0.15 25.65 38.66
C THR A 196 -0.73 24.71 39.51
N ASN A 197 -0.51 23.39 39.42
CA ASN A 197 -1.20 22.39 40.26
C ASN A 197 -0.19 21.60 41.12
N THR A 198 0.77 22.31 41.72
CA THR A 198 1.48 21.88 42.95
C THR A 198 1.05 22.77 44.09
#